data_AF-A0A1T0A717-F1
#
_entry.id   AF-A0A1T0A717-F1
#
_cell.length_a   1.000
_cell.length_b   1.000
_cell.length_c   1.000
_cell.angle_alpha   90.00
_cell.angle_beta   90.00
_cell.angle_gamma   90.00
#
_symmetry.space_group_name_H-M   'P 1'
#
loop_
_entity.id
_entity.type
_entity.pdbx_description
1 polymer ?
#
loop_
_entity_poly.entity_id
_entity_poly.type
_entity_poly.pdbx_seq_one_letter_code
_entity_poly.pdbx_strand_id
1 'polypeptide(L)'
;MNVTYSELIKTLITDPIEVADELWVFKIEIFKSQKGYFATLWRLDNYDIAPTFPTVAGHIASETFFIDESFRFDGLGLYGDDVRYFKMLDDCQSYVLKCLYDEFNC
;
A
#
# COMPACT_ATOMS: atom_id res chain seq x y z
N MET A 1 2.84 12.79 -27.94
CA MET A 1 3.03 12.24 -26.58
C MET A 1 2.11 11.06 -26.44
N ASN A 2 2.64 9.84 -26.26
CA ASN A 2 1.82 8.67 -25.98
C ASN A 2 1.44 8.72 -24.50
N VAL A 3 0.18 9.01 -24.19
CA VAL A 3 -0.31 8.95 -22.81
C VAL A 3 -0.53 7.48 -22.48
N THR A 4 0.41 6.88 -21.77
CA THR A 4 0.23 5.55 -21.19
C THR A 4 -0.75 5.65 -20.03
N TYR A 5 -1.98 5.22 -20.26
CA TYR A 5 -3.02 5.13 -19.24
C TYR A 5 -2.81 3.87 -18.39
N SER A 6 -2.86 4.03 -17.07
CA SER A 6 -2.96 2.93 -16.11
C SER A 6 -4.22 3.08 -15.28
N GLU A 7 -4.96 1.99 -15.14
CA GLU A 7 -6.23 1.94 -14.41
C GLU A 7 -6.02 1.24 -13.07
N LEU A 8 -6.47 1.83 -11.97
CA LEU A 8 -6.51 1.17 -10.67
C LEU A 8 -7.64 0.13 -10.67
N ILE A 9 -7.29 -1.15 -10.56
CA ILE A 9 -8.26 -2.26 -10.62
C ILE A 9 -8.60 -2.81 -9.24
N LYS A 10 -7.64 -2.74 -8.30
CA LYS A 10 -7.81 -3.34 -6.98
C LYS A 10 -7.01 -2.57 -5.93
N THR A 11 -7.62 -2.41 -4.76
CA THR A 11 -6.97 -1.93 -3.54
C THR A 11 -7.14 -2.96 -2.44
N LEU A 12 -6.07 -3.25 -1.71
CA LEU A 12 -6.05 -4.14 -0.57
C LEU A 12 -5.39 -3.39 0.59
N ILE A 13 -5.89 -3.61 1.80
CA ILE A 13 -5.26 -3.16 3.04
C ILE A 13 -4.92 -4.43 3.81
N THR A 14 -3.68 -4.55 4.27
CA THR A 14 -3.26 -5.70 5.08
C THR A 14 -3.81 -5.58 6.50
N ASP A 15 -3.92 -6.71 7.19
CA ASP A 15 -3.97 -6.66 8.65
C ASP A 15 -2.67 -6.01 9.19
N PRO A 16 -2.69 -5.43 10.40
CA PRO A 16 -1.49 -4.91 11.03
C PRO A 16 -0.41 -5.99 11.17
N ILE A 17 0.81 -5.66 10.77
CA ILE A 17 1.99 -6.50 10.87
C ILE A 17 2.82 -5.98 12.04
N GLU A 18 3.17 -6.86 12.98
CA GLU A 18 4.06 -6.53 14.09
C GLU A 18 5.49 -6.35 13.57
N VAL A 19 6.04 -5.14 13.73
CA VAL A 19 7.41 -4.80 13.35
C VAL A 19 8.08 -4.15 14.56
N ALA A 20 8.92 -4.93 15.25
CA ALA A 20 9.49 -4.55 16.55
C ALA A 20 8.38 -4.18 17.57
N ASP A 21 8.35 -2.92 18.02
CA ASP A 21 7.37 -2.41 18.98
C ASP A 21 6.20 -1.65 18.31
N GLU A 22 6.10 -1.72 16.98
CA GLU A 22 5.10 -1.00 16.18
C GLU A 22 4.18 -1.96 15.40
N LEU A 23 2.98 -1.48 15.08
CA LEU A 23 2.03 -2.16 14.19
C LEU A 23 1.96 -1.41 12.87
N TRP A 24 2.46 -2.05 11.81
CA TRP A 24 2.50 -1.45 10.47
C TRP A 24 1.35 -1.98 9.61
N VAL A 25 0.65 -1.08 8.94
CA VAL A 25 -0.43 -1.42 8.01
C VAL A 25 0.00 -1.05 6.60
N PHE A 26 -0.32 -1.87 5.61
CA PHE A 26 0.06 -1.62 4.23
C PHE A 26 -1.15 -1.52 3.31
N LYS A 27 -1.11 -0.57 2.38
CA LYS A 27 -2.03 -0.47 1.25
C LYS A 27 -1.34 -0.94 -0.02
N ILE A 28 -1.93 -1.93 -0.68
CA ILE A 28 -1.50 -2.43 -1.98
C ILE A 28 -2.50 -1.93 -3.03
N GLU A 29 -2.01 -1.22 -4.04
CA GLU A 29 -2.80 -0.78 -5.18
C GLU A 29 -2.32 -1.49 -6.43
N ILE A 30 -3.22 -2.18 -7.13
CA ILE A 30 -2.90 -2.93 -8.35
C ILE A 30 -3.49 -2.21 -9.54
N PHE A 31 -2.62 -1.86 -10.47
CA PHE A 31 -2.94 -1.16 -11.69
C PHE A 31 -2.85 -2.08 -12.91
N LYS A 32 -3.67 -1.82 -13.92
CA LYS A 32 -3.57 -2.43 -15.25
C LYS A 32 -3.09 -1.41 -16.26
N SER A 33 -2.11 -1.80 -17.07
CA SER A 33 -1.57 -1.02 -18.17
C SER A 33 -1.47 -1.87 -19.44
N GLN A 34 -1.00 -1.26 -20.54
CA GLN A 34 -0.69 -1.99 -21.78
C GLN A 34 0.40 -3.06 -21.60
N LYS A 35 1.30 -2.91 -20.63
CA LYS A 35 2.38 -3.87 -20.35
C LYS A 35 1.94 -5.03 -19.45
N GLY A 36 0.74 -4.94 -18.86
CA GLY A 36 0.22 -5.89 -17.87
C GLY A 36 -0.18 -5.22 -16.56
N TYR A 37 -0.28 -6.02 -15.51
CA TYR A 37 -0.60 -5.59 -14.15
C TYR A 37 0.68 -5.21 -13.41
N PHE A 38 0.63 -4.18 -12.58
CA PHE A 38 1.71 -3.84 -11.66
C PHE A 38 1.11 -3.34 -10.36
N ALA A 39 1.88 -3.35 -9.28
CA ALA A 39 1.41 -2.92 -7.98
C ALA A 39 2.29 -1.81 -7.42
N THR A 40 1.66 -0.91 -6.67
CA THR A 40 2.33 -0.01 -5.75
C THR A 40 1.97 -0.42 -4.32
N LEU A 41 2.93 -0.25 -3.42
CA LEU A 41 2.81 -0.59 -2.01
C LEU A 41 3.07 0.66 -1.19
N TRP A 42 2.22 0.92 -0.22
CA TRP A 42 2.28 2.09 0.64
C TRP A 42 2.22 1.65 2.09
N ARG A 43 3.11 2.14 2.96
CA ARG A 43 2.90 2.03 4.40
C ARG A 43 1.84 3.06 4.79
N LEU A 44 0.89 2.62 5.60
CA LEU A 44 -0.09 3.48 6.23
C LEU A 44 0.35 3.76 7.66
N ASP A 45 0.48 5.04 7.98
CA ASP A 45 0.72 5.51 9.33
C ASP A 45 -0.60 5.91 9.99
N ASN A 46 -0.73 5.55 11.27
CA ASN A 46 -1.79 6.02 12.13
C ASN A 46 -1.32 7.25 12.88
N TYR A 47 -1.94 8.39 12.60
CA TYR A 47 -1.81 9.58 13.42
C TYR A 47 -3.04 9.71 14.32
N ASP A 48 -2.81 9.85 15.62
CA ASP A 48 -3.85 10.27 16.56
C ASP A 48 -4.09 11.77 16.37
N ILE A 49 -4.87 12.11 15.34
CA ILE A 49 -5.28 13.48 15.08
C ILE A 49 -6.50 13.76 15.92
N ALA A 50 -6.28 14.39 17.07
CA ALA A 50 -7.34 15.01 17.82
C ALA A 50 -8.01 16.10 16.94
N PRO A 51 -9.30 15.99 16.62
CA PRO A 51 -9.98 17.04 15.88
C PRO A 51 -9.91 18.37 16.65
N THR A 52 -9.58 19.45 15.94
CA THR A 52 -9.52 20.81 16.52
C THR A 52 -10.90 21.46 16.69
N PHE A 53 -11.94 20.82 16.17
CA PHE A 53 -13.34 21.22 16.32
C PHE A 53 -14.01 20.46 17.47
N PRO A 54 -15.05 21.04 18.11
CA PRO A 54 -15.76 20.39 19.20
C PRO A 54 -16.35 19.05 18.73
N THR A 55 -15.90 17.95 19.34
CA THR A 55 -16.50 16.64 19.13
C THR A 55 -17.75 16.51 19.97
N VAL A 56 -18.79 15.91 19.39
CA VAL A 56 -19.99 15.52 20.14
C VAL A 56 -19.61 14.34 21.04
N ALA A 57 -20.01 14.37 22.31
CA ALA A 57 -19.74 13.27 23.24
C ALA A 57 -20.25 11.94 22.65
N GLY A 58 -19.34 10.98 22.46
CA GLY A 58 -19.62 9.69 21.82
C GLY A 58 -19.16 9.55 20.36
N HIS A 59 -18.65 10.62 19.74
CA HIS A 59 -18.01 10.53 18.43
C HIS A 59 -16.51 10.26 18.62
N ILE A 60 -16.07 9.06 18.26
CA ILE A 60 -14.65 8.74 18.12
C ILE A 60 -14.22 9.33 16.76
N ALA A 61 -13.18 10.16 16.75
CA ALA A 61 -12.57 10.58 15.50
C ALA A 61 -12.09 9.31 14.80
N SER A 62 -12.52 9.09 13.54
CA SER A 62 -12.03 7.95 12.77
C SER A 62 -10.51 8.02 12.77
N GLU A 63 -9.85 6.93 13.19
CA GLU A 63 -8.43 6.76 12.91
C GLU A 63 -8.23 7.01 11.42
N THR A 64 -7.40 7.99 11.11
CA THR A 64 -7.14 8.41 9.73
C THR A 64 -5.80 7.83 9.36
N PHE A 65 -5.80 6.89 8.43
CA PHE A 65 -4.59 6.36 7.84
C PHE A 65 -4.00 7.39 6.88
N PHE A 66 -2.74 7.73 7.07
CA PHE A 66 -1.95 8.56 6.15
C PHE A 66 -0.96 7.70 5.39
N ILE A 67 -0.68 8.04 4.14
CA ILE A 67 0.36 7.37 3.37
C ILE A 67 1.70 7.92 3.83
N ASP A 68 2.59 7.06 4.30
CA ASP A 68 4.00 7.41 4.45
C ASP A 68 4.67 7.32 3.07
N GLU A 69 4.83 8.47 2.41
CA GLU A 69 5.48 8.55 1.09
C GLU A 69 7.00 8.31 1.16
N SER A 70 7.60 8.37 2.37
CA SER A 70 9.02 8.13 2.57
C SER A 70 9.35 6.64 2.63
N PHE A 71 8.36 5.81 2.99
CA PHE A 71 8.52 4.37 3.05
C PHE A 71 8.56 3.76 1.65
N ARG A 72 9.65 3.04 1.33
CA ARG A 72 9.78 2.26 0.10
C ARG A 72 10.45 0.93 0.36
N PHE A 73 9.88 -0.11 -0.23
CA PHE A 73 10.58 -1.36 -0.44
C PHE A 73 11.43 -1.30 -1.70
N ASP A 74 12.66 -0.87 -1.54
CA ASP A 74 13.63 -0.85 -2.63
C ASP A 74 13.96 -2.29 -3.08
N GLY A 75 14.25 -2.46 -4.37
CA GLY A 75 14.62 -3.75 -4.95
C GLY A 75 13.47 -4.71 -5.29
N LEU A 76 12.22 -4.40 -4.91
CA LEU A 76 11.05 -5.24 -5.26
C LEU A 76 10.48 -4.97 -6.66
N GLY A 77 10.93 -3.91 -7.33
CA GLY A 77 10.40 -3.48 -8.62
C GLY A 77 8.95 -2.99 -8.55
N LEU A 78 8.58 -2.29 -7.47
CA LEU A 78 7.23 -1.73 -7.28
C LEU A 78 7.16 -0.23 -7.59
N TYR A 79 8.30 0.40 -7.87
CA TYR A 79 8.42 1.86 -8.02
C TYR A 79 9.40 2.21 -9.16
N GLY A 80 9.23 3.39 -9.75
CA GLY A 80 10.18 3.97 -10.70
C GLY A 80 10.24 3.27 -12.07
N ASP A 81 11.41 3.32 -12.70
CA ASP A 81 11.62 2.78 -14.06
C ASP A 81 11.71 1.24 -14.08
N ASP A 82 12.00 0.62 -12.94
CA ASP A 82 12.15 -0.83 -12.78
C ASP A 82 10.85 -1.53 -12.34
N VAL A 83 9.69 -0.90 -12.58
CA VAL A 83 8.39 -1.48 -12.24
C VAL A 83 8.20 -2.82 -12.94
N ARG A 84 7.92 -3.84 -12.13
CA ARG A 84 7.65 -5.19 -12.59
C ARG A 84 6.19 -5.31 -13.04
N TYR A 85 6.03 -5.84 -14.26
CA TYR A 85 4.72 -6.12 -14.83
C TYR A 85 4.44 -7.63 -14.82
N PHE A 86 3.18 -7.95 -14.55
CA PHE A 86 2.63 -9.30 -14.45
C PHE A 86 1.54 -9.50 -15.50
N LYS A 87 1.39 -10.72 -15.99
CA LYS A 87 0.34 -11.05 -16.97
C LYS A 87 -1.02 -11.22 -16.32
N MET A 88 -1.06 -11.73 -15.08
CA MET A 88 -2.30 -11.97 -14.33
C MET A 88 -2.35 -11.10 -13.07
N LEU A 89 -3.56 -10.71 -12.67
CA LEU A 89 -3.83 -9.96 -11.45
C LEU A 89 -3.35 -10.75 -10.21
N ASP A 90 -3.65 -12.05 -10.17
CA ASP A 90 -3.35 -12.90 -9.02
C ASP A 90 -1.84 -13.09 -8.83
N ASP A 91 -1.07 -13.18 -9.91
CA ASP A 91 0.40 -13.23 -9.85
C ASP A 91 0.97 -11.94 -9.25
N CYS A 92 0.43 -10.79 -9.65
CA CYS A 92 0.83 -9.48 -9.14
C CYS A 92 0.54 -9.37 -7.65
N GLN A 93 -0.68 -9.70 -7.24
CA GLN A 93 -1.08 -9.67 -5.84
C GLN A 93 -0.24 -10.63 -4.98
N SER A 94 -0.11 -11.88 -5.43
CA SER A 94 0.61 -12.92 -4.70
C SER A 94 2.09 -12.57 -4.56
N TYR A 95 2.68 -11.91 -5.56
CA TYR A 95 4.04 -11.41 -5.48
C TYR A 95 4.21 -10.40 -4.35
N VAL A 96 3.37 -9.35 -4.29
CA VAL A 96 3.48 -8.31 -3.26
C VAL A 96 3.25 -8.89 -1.86
N LEU A 97 2.22 -9.73 -1.71
CA LEU A 97 1.95 -10.40 -0.43
C LEU A 97 3.09 -11.30 0.01
N LYS A 98 3.72 -12.02 -0.92
CA LYS A 98 4.90 -12.83 -0.64
C LYS A 98 6.08 -11.96 -0.21
N CYS A 99 6.33 -10.84 -0.89
CA CYS A 99 7.41 -9.93 -0.49
C CYS A 99 7.21 -9.36 0.92
N LEU A 100 5.98 -8.96 1.28
CA LEU A 100 5.65 -8.53 2.63
C LEU A 100 5.86 -9.66 3.65
N TYR A 101 5.44 -10.88 3.31
CA TYR A 101 5.63 -12.05 4.17
C TYR A 101 7.12 -12.36 4.38
N ASP A 102 7.91 -12.38 3.30
CA ASP A 102 9.34 -12.72 3.34
C ASP A 102 10.14 -11.66 4.13
N GLU A 103 9.75 -10.39 4.08
CA GLU A 103 10.41 -9.33 4.85
C GLU A 103 10.13 -9.44 6.35
N PHE A 104 8.88 -9.63 6.75
CA PHE A 104 8.45 -9.45 8.14
C PHE A 104 8.28 -10.74 8.94
N ASN A 105 8.25 -11.93 8.30
CA ASN A 105 8.10 -13.22 8.99
C ASN A 105 9.40 -14.05 9.03
N CYS A 106 10.57 -13.40 9.11
CA CYS A 106 11.86 -14.08 9.32
C CYS A 106 12.10 -14.45 10.80
#